data_AF-A0A9J7GKT5-F1
#
_entry.id   AF-A0A9J7GKT5-F1
#
_cell.length_a   1.000
_cell.length_b   1.000
_cell.length_c   1.000
_cell.angle_alpha   90.00
_cell.angle_beta   90.00
_cell.angle_gamma   90.00
#
_symmetry.space_group_name_H-M   'P 1'
#
loop_
_entity.id
_entity.type
_entity.pdbx_description
1 polymer ?
#
loop_
_entity_poly.entity_id
_entity_poly.type
_entity_poly.pdbx_seq_one_letter_code
_entity_poly.pdbx_strand_id
1 'polypeptide(L)'
;MSLKSERRGIHVDQSELLCKKGCGYYGNPAWQGFCSKCWREEYHKARQKQIQEDWELAERLQREEEEAFASSQSSQGAQSLTFSKFEEKKTNEKTRKVTTVKKFFSASSRVGSKKEIQEAKAPSPSINRQTSIETDRVTKEFIDFLKTFHKTGQEIYKQTKMFLEAMHYKRDLSIEEQSECTQDFYQNVAERMQTRGKVPPEKVEKIMDQIEKHIMTRLYKFVFCPETTDDEKKDLAIQKRIRALHWVTPQMLCVPVNEEIPEVSDMVVKAITDIIEMDSKRVPRDKLACITRCSKHIFNAIKITKNEPASADDFLPTLIYIVLKGNP
;
A
#
# COMPACT_ATOMS: atom_id res chain seq x y z
N MET A 1 54.41 10.78 -18.34
CA MET A 1 53.99 10.66 -16.93
C MET A 1 52.50 10.36 -16.92
N SER A 2 52.12 9.18 -16.43
CA SER A 2 50.74 8.68 -16.45
C SER A 2 49.92 9.38 -15.37
N LEU A 3 48.94 10.19 -15.78
CA LEU A 3 47.96 10.80 -14.89
C LEU A 3 47.00 9.70 -14.43
N LYS A 4 47.28 9.08 -13.29
CA LYS A 4 46.32 8.25 -12.58
C LYS A 4 45.16 9.15 -12.16
N SER A 5 44.01 8.99 -12.82
CA SER A 5 42.74 9.51 -12.33
C SER A 5 42.41 8.79 -11.02
N GLU A 6 42.57 9.48 -9.90
CA GLU A 6 42.07 9.01 -8.61
C GLU A 6 40.55 8.93 -8.69
N ARG A 7 40.05 7.69 -8.75
CA ARG A 7 38.63 7.36 -8.74
C ARG A 7 38.04 7.82 -7.40
N ARG A 8 37.19 8.84 -7.43
CA ARG A 8 36.38 9.24 -6.27
C ARG A 8 35.22 8.27 -6.10
N GLY A 9 35.52 7.10 -5.53
CA GLY A 9 34.48 6.21 -5.03
C GLY A 9 33.80 6.82 -3.80
N ILE A 10 32.52 6.54 -3.59
CA ILE A 10 31.88 6.82 -2.31
C ILE A 10 32.52 5.87 -1.29
N HIS A 11 33.39 6.42 -0.44
CA HIS A 11 33.99 5.65 0.64
C HIS A 11 33.00 5.61 1.79
N VAL A 12 32.32 4.47 1.94
CA VAL A 12 31.61 4.11 3.17
C VAL A 12 32.51 3.14 3.91
N ASP A 13 32.86 3.46 5.16
CA ASP A 13 33.68 2.57 5.95
C ASP A 13 32.93 1.25 6.17
N GLN A 14 33.59 0.11 5.99
CA GLN A 14 32.95 -1.20 6.10
C GLN A 14 32.31 -1.40 7.48
N SER A 15 32.86 -0.77 8.53
CA SER A 15 32.30 -0.81 9.88
C SER A 15 30.94 -0.11 9.98
N GLU A 16 30.64 0.88 9.14
CA GLU A 16 29.35 1.60 9.12
C GLU A 16 28.22 0.79 8.48
N LEU A 17 28.56 -0.22 7.68
CA LEU A 17 27.60 -1.11 7.03
C LEU A 17 27.25 -2.33 7.91
N LEU A 18 28.06 -2.64 8.91
CA LEU A 18 27.87 -3.82 9.74
C LEU A 18 26.76 -3.63 10.77
N CYS A 19 26.11 -4.74 11.09
CA CYS A 19 25.10 -4.80 12.14
C CYS A 19 25.69 -4.28 13.45
N LYS A 20 24.98 -3.35 14.11
CA LYS A 20 25.37 -2.78 15.41
C LYS A 20 25.63 -3.83 16.50
N LYS A 21 25.04 -5.02 16.39
CA LYS A 21 25.26 -6.14 17.31
C LYS A 21 26.56 -6.90 17.06
N GLY A 22 27.36 -6.50 16.06
CA GLY A 22 28.66 -7.10 15.74
C GLY A 22 28.57 -8.54 15.23
N CYS A 23 27.42 -8.98 14.72
CA CYS A 23 27.19 -10.38 14.35
C CYS A 23 27.79 -10.80 12.99
N GLY A 24 28.55 -9.93 12.34
CA GLY A 24 29.19 -10.17 11.03
C GLY A 24 28.27 -10.03 9.81
N TYR A 25 27.00 -9.67 10.01
CA TYR A 25 26.06 -9.37 8.92
C TYR A 25 25.88 -7.86 8.74
N TYR A 26 25.41 -7.44 7.57
CA TYR A 26 25.12 -6.02 7.29
C TYR A 26 23.85 -5.54 8.00
N GLY A 27 23.92 -4.35 8.58
CA GLY A 27 22.78 -3.62 9.13
C GLY A 27 22.26 -2.60 8.12
N ASN A 28 21.05 -2.09 8.34
CA ASN A 28 20.53 -0.99 7.54
C ASN A 28 19.77 0.04 8.40
N PRO A 29 19.63 1.29 7.94
CA PRO A 29 18.94 2.34 8.70
C PRO A 29 17.47 2.05 9.02
N ALA A 30 16.76 1.32 8.15
CA ALA A 30 15.35 0.96 8.39
C ALA A 30 15.18 0.04 9.61
N TRP A 31 16.19 -0.76 9.92
CA TRP A 31 16.29 -1.57 11.13
C TRP A 31 17.28 -0.98 12.14
N GLN A 32 17.39 0.35 12.20
CA GLN A 32 18.24 1.09 13.15
C GLN A 32 19.72 0.67 13.17
N GLY A 33 20.23 0.12 12.07
CA GLY A 33 21.59 -0.42 11.95
C GLY A 33 21.73 -1.88 12.37
N PHE A 34 20.63 -2.61 12.60
CA PHE A 34 20.64 -4.06 12.84
C PHE A 34 20.45 -4.84 11.53
N CYS A 35 20.97 -6.07 11.48
CA CYS A 35 20.60 -7.02 10.44
C CYS A 35 19.19 -7.59 10.70
N SER A 36 18.59 -8.25 9.71
CA SER A 36 17.21 -8.78 9.81
C SER A 36 16.99 -9.75 10.98
N LYS A 37 18.03 -10.50 11.38
CA LYS A 37 17.98 -11.44 12.51
C LYS A 37 18.01 -10.68 13.84
N CYS A 38 19.02 -9.83 14.03
CA CYS A 38 19.17 -9.05 15.26
C CYS A 38 18.01 -8.07 15.45
N TRP A 39 17.49 -7.51 14.35
CA TRP A 39 16.30 -6.67 14.38
C TRP A 39 15.08 -7.41 14.91
N ARG A 40 14.81 -8.63 14.42
CA ARG A 40 13.69 -9.44 14.93
C ARG A 40 13.85 -9.75 16.42
N GLU A 41 15.05 -10.11 16.86
CA GLU A 41 15.32 -10.38 18.28
C GLU A 41 15.05 -9.14 19.16
N GLU A 42 15.59 -7.97 18.80
CA GLU A 42 15.38 -6.74 19.55
C GLU A 42 13.92 -6.27 19.50
N TYR A 43 13.28 -6.38 18.33
CA TYR A 43 11.88 -6.03 18.16
C TYR A 43 10.96 -6.93 19.01
N HIS A 44 11.19 -8.24 19.02
CA HIS A 44 10.42 -9.16 19.86
C HIS A 44 10.61 -8.89 21.36
N LYS A 45 11.85 -8.59 21.78
CA LYS A 45 12.16 -8.26 23.18
C LYS A 45 11.51 -6.95 23.62
N ALA A 46 11.57 -5.90 22.77
CA ALA A 46 10.90 -4.63 23.03
C ALA A 46 9.38 -4.80 23.11
N ARG A 47 8.79 -5.58 22.19
CA ARG A 47 7.36 -5.89 22.18
C ARG A 47 6.91 -6.68 23.41
N GLN A 48 7.69 -7.68 23.85
CA GLN A 48 7.39 -8.42 25.08
C GLN A 48 7.45 -7.53 26.32
N LYS A 49 8.44 -6.65 26.40
CA LYS A 49 8.55 -5.69 27.50
C LYS A 49 7.35 -4.73 27.53
N GLN A 50 6.94 -4.22 26.37
CA GLN A 50 5.76 -3.36 26.25
C GLN A 50 4.48 -4.07 26.70
N ILE A 51 4.27 -5.32 26.28
CA ILE A 51 3.12 -6.13 26.72
C ILE A 51 3.11 -6.29 28.26
N GLN A 52 4.28 -6.51 28.86
CA GLN A 52 4.40 -6.64 30.32
C GLN A 52 4.11 -5.31 31.03
N GLU A 53 4.63 -4.19 30.53
CA GLU A 53 4.35 -2.85 31.07
C GLU A 53 2.85 -2.50 30.95
N ASP A 54 2.21 -2.83 29.83
CA ASP A 54 0.77 -2.62 29.61
C ASP A 54 -0.09 -3.48 30.56
N TRP A 55 0.33 -4.73 30.82
CA TRP A 55 -0.34 -5.61 31.78
C TRP A 55 -0.25 -5.07 33.21
N GLU A 56 0.94 -4.65 33.65
CA GLU A 56 1.16 -4.06 34.97
C GLU A 56 0.36 -2.77 35.15
N LEU A 57 0.25 -1.95 34.09
CA LEU A 57 -0.58 -0.75 34.09
C LEU A 57 -2.07 -1.08 34.22
N ALA A 58 -2.57 -2.07 33.48
CA ALA A 58 -3.95 -2.50 33.55
C ALA A 58 -4.31 -3.03 34.95
N GLU A 59 -3.43 -3.82 35.57
CA GLU A 59 -3.63 -4.33 36.92
C GLU A 59 -3.68 -3.20 37.97
N ARG A 60 -2.84 -2.16 37.81
CA ARG A 60 -2.87 -0.98 38.68
C ARG A 60 -4.17 -0.20 38.53
N LEU A 61 -4.61 0.06 37.29
CA LEU A 61 -5.87 0.76 37.03
C LEU A 61 -7.07 0.01 37.61
N GLN A 62 -7.07 -1.31 37.51
CA GLN A 62 -8.16 -2.13 38.06
C GLN A 62 -8.19 -2.08 39.60
N ARG A 63 -7.03 -2.08 40.27
CA ARG A 63 -6.96 -1.86 41.72
C ARG A 63 -7.47 -0.49 42.12
N GLU A 64 -7.08 0.56 41.40
CA GLU A 64 -7.57 1.93 41.64
C GLU A 64 -9.10 2.03 41.46
N GLU A 65 -9.67 1.33 40.48
CA GLU A 65 -11.12 1.28 40.23
C GLU A 65 -11.87 0.54 41.36
N GLU A 66 -11.33 -0.60 41.82
CA GLU A 66 -11.89 -1.36 42.95
C GLU A 66 -11.80 -0.56 44.27
N GLU A 67 -10.70 0.15 44.53
CA GLU A 67 -10.52 1.02 45.69
C GLU A 67 -11.49 2.23 45.66
N ALA A 68 -11.68 2.85 44.50
CA ALA A 68 -12.66 3.91 44.31
C ALA A 68 -14.09 3.41 44.54
N PHE A 69 -14.40 2.20 44.05
CA PHE A 69 -15.69 1.56 44.27
C PHE A 69 -15.92 1.23 45.76
N ALA A 70 -14.94 0.68 46.46
CA ALA A 70 -15.01 0.38 47.89
C ALA A 70 -15.14 1.66 48.74
N SER A 71 -14.43 2.74 48.38
CA SER A 71 -14.52 4.04 49.04
C SER A 71 -15.93 4.64 48.94
N SER A 72 -16.59 4.47 47.78
CA SER A 72 -17.96 4.95 47.53
C SER A 72 -19.05 4.23 48.35
N GLN A 73 -18.80 3.02 48.85
CA GLN A 73 -19.72 2.29 49.74
C GLN A 73 -19.56 2.66 51.22
N SER A 74 -18.47 3.32 51.62
CA SER A 74 -18.19 3.67 53.02
C SER A 74 -18.85 4.98 53.49
N SER A 75 -19.38 5.78 52.57
CA SER A 75 -20.04 7.06 52.86
C SER A 75 -21.55 7.00 52.63
N GLN A 76 -22.27 6.84 53.74
CA GLN A 76 -23.70 7.09 53.98
C GLN A 76 -24.72 6.01 53.61
N GLY A 77 -25.30 5.40 54.65
CA GLY A 77 -26.66 4.91 54.57
C GLY A 77 -27.63 6.07 54.38
N ALA A 78 -28.41 6.02 53.28
CA ALA A 78 -29.79 6.47 53.17
C ALA A 78 -30.29 6.24 51.74
N GLN A 79 -31.40 5.49 51.64
CA GLN A 79 -32.35 5.44 50.52
C GLN A 79 -31.86 4.87 49.17
N SER A 80 -32.18 3.59 48.98
CA SER A 80 -32.37 2.93 47.68
C SER A 80 -33.36 3.72 46.82
N LEU A 81 -32.89 4.26 45.69
CA LEU A 81 -33.73 4.70 44.58
C LEU A 81 -33.29 3.94 43.32
N THR A 82 -34.09 2.93 42.99
CA THR A 82 -33.99 2.09 41.80
C THR A 82 -34.29 2.91 40.53
N PHE A 83 -33.34 2.93 39.61
CA PHE A 83 -33.43 3.59 38.30
C PHE A 83 -34.19 2.71 37.30
N SER A 84 -35.51 2.60 37.46
CA SER A 84 -36.42 1.96 36.48
C SER A 84 -37.44 2.93 35.89
N LYS A 85 -37.00 4.13 35.48
CA LYS A 85 -37.90 5.12 34.87
C LYS A 85 -37.19 6.10 33.93
N PHE A 86 -36.53 5.60 32.88
CA PHE A 86 -36.09 6.46 31.77
C PHE A 86 -36.00 5.73 30.40
N GLU A 87 -36.97 4.88 30.06
CA GLU A 87 -37.08 4.32 28.70
C GLU A 87 -38.49 4.44 28.08
N GLU A 88 -39.30 5.37 28.56
CA GLU A 88 -40.64 5.58 28.00
C GLU A 88 -40.98 7.07 27.86
N LYS A 89 -40.34 7.71 26.86
CA LYS A 89 -40.87 8.82 26.03
C LYS A 89 -39.74 9.54 25.30
N LYS A 90 -39.46 9.09 24.07
CA LYS A 90 -38.91 9.98 23.04
C LYS A 90 -39.56 9.73 21.68
N THR A 91 -40.89 9.83 21.69
CA THR A 91 -41.72 10.10 20.52
C THR A 91 -42.62 11.30 20.86
N ASN A 92 -42.69 12.25 19.92
CA ASN A 92 -43.39 13.55 19.97
C ASN A 92 -42.82 14.63 20.91
N GLU A 93 -42.15 15.64 20.33
CA GLU A 93 -42.71 17.00 20.33
C GLU A 93 -42.04 17.88 19.25
N LYS A 94 -42.87 18.41 18.34
CA LYS A 94 -42.50 19.44 17.37
C LYS A 94 -42.55 20.83 18.04
N THR A 95 -41.76 21.74 17.47
CA THR A 95 -41.96 23.21 17.41
C THR A 95 -41.88 24.03 18.70
N ARG A 96 -40.88 24.92 18.76
CA ARG A 96 -41.04 26.32 19.18
C ARG A 96 -39.93 27.22 18.60
N LYS A 97 -40.34 28.19 17.79
CA LYS A 97 -39.56 29.34 17.30
C LYS A 97 -39.49 30.41 18.40
N VAL A 98 -38.36 31.11 18.55
CA VAL A 98 -38.22 32.55 18.89
C VAL A 98 -36.81 33.00 18.40
N THR A 99 -36.66 33.73 17.29
CA THR A 99 -36.53 35.21 17.08
C THR A 99 -35.30 35.93 17.68
N THR A 100 -34.53 36.58 16.77
CA THR A 100 -33.75 37.85 16.86
C THR A 100 -32.43 37.83 17.68
N VAL A 101 -31.29 38.42 17.26
CA VAL A 101 -31.03 39.71 16.57
C VAL A 101 -29.70 39.71 15.75
N LYS A 102 -29.78 40.18 14.49
CA LYS A 102 -28.89 40.98 13.59
C LYS A 102 -27.33 40.95 13.60
N LYS A 103 -26.83 40.85 12.34
CA LYS A 103 -25.83 41.69 11.59
C LYS A 103 -24.38 41.65 12.13
N PHE A 104 -23.31 41.55 11.33
CA PHE A 104 -22.85 42.31 10.15
C PHE A 104 -22.13 41.33 9.19
N PHE A 105 -22.14 41.39 7.86
CA PHE A 105 -21.76 42.47 6.94
C PHE A 105 -22.49 42.31 5.60
N SER A 106 -23.04 43.41 5.09
CA SER A 106 -23.28 43.60 3.66
C SER A 106 -23.05 45.08 3.35
N ALA A 107 -22.13 45.38 2.44
CA ALA A 107 -22.11 46.64 1.73
C ALA A 107 -22.26 46.33 0.24
N SER A 108 -23.26 46.98 -0.35
CA SER A 108 -23.73 46.88 -1.72
C SER A 108 -23.39 48.18 -2.45
N SER A 109 -23.22 48.15 -3.77
CA SER A 109 -23.94 49.03 -4.72
C SER A 109 -23.56 48.66 -6.17
N ARG A 110 -24.51 48.21 -7.01
CA ARG A 110 -25.42 48.92 -7.97
C ARG A 110 -24.72 49.19 -9.32
N VAL A 111 -25.30 49.07 -10.54
CA VAL A 111 -26.66 48.88 -11.11
C VAL A 111 -26.49 48.52 -12.61
N GLY A 112 -27.43 47.82 -13.26
CA GLY A 112 -27.50 47.78 -14.74
C GLY A 112 -28.34 46.68 -15.41
N SER A 113 -29.66 46.89 -15.46
CA SER A 113 -30.73 46.41 -16.36
C SER A 113 -30.54 45.32 -17.45
N LYS A 114 -31.57 44.46 -17.52
CA LYS A 114 -32.29 43.89 -18.69
C LYS A 114 -31.96 42.48 -19.22
N LYS A 115 -33.02 41.66 -19.18
CA LYS A 115 -33.53 40.60 -20.08
C LYS A 115 -33.53 39.17 -19.50
N GLU A 116 -34.77 38.71 -19.30
CA GLU A 116 -35.15 37.32 -19.07
C GLU A 116 -34.68 36.42 -20.22
N ILE A 117 -34.00 35.33 -19.87
CA ILE A 117 -33.98 34.08 -20.64
C ILE A 117 -34.14 32.96 -19.61
N GLN A 118 -35.20 32.16 -19.79
CA GLN A 118 -35.40 30.91 -19.08
C GLN A 118 -34.35 29.91 -19.56
N GLU A 119 -33.41 29.53 -18.69
CA GLU A 119 -32.58 28.34 -18.90
C GLU A 119 -32.98 27.26 -17.91
N ALA A 120 -33.33 26.11 -18.48
CA ALA A 120 -33.70 24.90 -17.77
C ALA A 120 -32.58 24.48 -16.81
N LYS A 121 -32.95 24.23 -15.55
CA LYS A 121 -32.10 23.54 -14.58
C LYS A 121 -31.70 22.19 -15.16
N ALA A 122 -30.44 22.09 -15.59
CA ALA A 122 -29.80 20.81 -15.81
C ALA A 122 -29.82 20.02 -14.48
N PRO A 123 -30.25 18.74 -14.48
CA PRO A 123 -30.19 17.92 -13.28
C PRO A 123 -28.72 17.66 -12.96
N SER A 124 -28.30 18.07 -11.77
CA SER A 124 -26.99 17.72 -11.20
C SER A 124 -26.80 16.20 -11.31
N PRO A 125 -25.72 15.70 -11.95
CA PRO A 125 -25.45 14.29 -11.95
C PRO A 125 -25.03 13.94 -10.52
N SER A 126 -25.91 13.21 -9.82
CA SER A 126 -25.48 12.38 -8.71
C SER A 126 -24.35 11.50 -9.24
N ILE A 127 -23.15 11.69 -8.68
CA ILE A 127 -21.97 10.89 -8.99
C ILE A 127 -22.21 9.50 -8.37
N ASN A 128 -23.06 8.72 -9.02
CA ASN A 128 -23.08 7.29 -8.84
C ASN A 128 -21.83 6.82 -9.59
N ARG A 129 -20.78 6.51 -8.82
CA ARG A 129 -19.41 6.20 -9.26
C ARG A 129 -19.44 5.06 -10.28
N GLN A 130 -19.58 5.40 -11.57
CA GLN A 130 -19.59 4.43 -12.67
C GLN A 130 -18.31 3.59 -12.58
N THR A 131 -18.46 2.27 -12.69
CA THR A 131 -17.32 1.36 -12.80
C THR A 131 -16.48 1.76 -14.01
N SER A 132 -15.15 1.74 -13.86
CA SER A 132 -14.26 2.06 -14.98
C SER A 132 -14.49 1.08 -16.13
N ILE A 133 -14.44 1.56 -17.39
CA ILE A 133 -14.54 0.74 -18.61
C ILE A 133 -13.57 -0.46 -18.53
N GLU A 134 -12.39 -0.25 -17.98
CA GLU A 134 -11.39 -1.30 -17.76
C GLU A 134 -11.85 -2.34 -16.76
N THR A 135 -12.48 -1.93 -15.65
CA THR A 135 -13.03 -2.82 -14.64
C THR A 135 -14.14 -3.70 -15.21
N ASP A 136 -15.00 -3.14 -16.05
CA ASP A 136 -16.08 -3.89 -16.70
C ASP A 136 -15.51 -4.90 -17.71
N ARG A 137 -14.50 -4.49 -18.49
CA ARG A 137 -13.77 -5.40 -19.39
C ARG A 137 -13.14 -6.56 -18.63
N VAL A 138 -12.40 -6.30 -17.56
CA VAL A 138 -11.77 -7.34 -16.73
C VAL A 138 -12.81 -8.24 -16.07
N THR A 139 -13.95 -7.70 -15.66
CA THR A 139 -15.06 -8.51 -15.11
C THR A 139 -15.64 -9.45 -16.15
N LYS A 140 -15.85 -8.99 -17.38
CA LYS A 140 -16.34 -9.82 -18.48
C LYS A 140 -15.35 -10.93 -18.84
N GLU A 141 -14.07 -10.58 -19.02
CA GLU A 141 -12.99 -11.55 -19.28
C GLU A 141 -12.92 -12.62 -18.17
N PHE A 142 -13.03 -12.22 -16.91
CA PHE A 142 -13.01 -13.12 -15.76
C PHE A 142 -14.20 -14.10 -15.78
N ILE A 143 -15.42 -13.60 -16.02
CA ILE A 143 -16.62 -14.44 -16.11
C ILE A 143 -16.49 -15.42 -17.28
N ASP A 144 -16.05 -14.95 -18.45
CA ASP A 144 -15.89 -15.79 -19.64
C ASP A 144 -14.82 -16.86 -19.45
N PHE A 145 -13.71 -16.53 -18.77
CA PHE A 145 -12.68 -17.49 -18.39
C PHE A 145 -13.24 -18.57 -17.44
N LEU A 146 -13.98 -18.18 -16.39
CA LEU A 146 -14.50 -19.13 -15.41
C LEU A 146 -15.57 -20.07 -15.97
N LYS A 147 -16.28 -19.70 -17.05
CA LYS A 147 -17.22 -20.60 -17.75
C LYS A 147 -16.56 -21.90 -18.21
N THR A 148 -15.26 -21.86 -18.54
CA THR A 148 -14.49 -23.04 -18.95
C THR A 148 -14.31 -24.09 -17.83
N PHE A 149 -14.58 -23.72 -16.58
CA PHE A 149 -14.49 -24.58 -15.40
C PHE A 149 -15.85 -24.99 -14.82
N HIS A 150 -16.94 -24.73 -15.54
CA HIS A 150 -18.31 -25.15 -15.21
C HIS A 150 -18.70 -24.88 -13.73
N LYS A 151 -19.09 -25.91 -12.98
CA LYS A 151 -19.53 -25.80 -11.58
C LYS A 151 -18.46 -25.20 -10.67
N THR A 152 -17.19 -25.56 -10.87
CA THR A 152 -16.08 -25.02 -10.09
C THR A 152 -15.89 -23.53 -10.37
N GLY A 153 -15.99 -23.13 -11.64
CA GLY A 153 -15.93 -21.72 -12.04
C GLY A 153 -17.04 -20.87 -11.44
N GLN A 154 -18.28 -21.38 -11.41
CA GLN A 154 -19.41 -20.70 -10.79
C GLN A 154 -19.21 -20.48 -9.28
N GLU A 155 -18.66 -21.48 -8.59
CA GLU A 155 -18.37 -21.39 -7.15
C GLU A 155 -17.24 -20.40 -6.86
N ILE A 156 -16.17 -20.41 -7.67
CA ILE A 156 -15.07 -19.43 -7.58
C ILE A 156 -15.60 -18.01 -7.79
N TYR A 157 -16.44 -17.81 -8.82
CA TYR A 157 -17.04 -16.50 -9.09
C TYR A 157 -17.87 -16.00 -7.90
N LYS A 158 -18.69 -16.89 -7.31
CA LYS A 158 -19.50 -16.58 -6.13
C LYS A 158 -18.62 -16.18 -4.94
N GLN A 159 -17.58 -16.95 -4.64
CA GLN A 159 -16.65 -16.65 -3.54
C GLN A 159 -15.91 -15.33 -3.76
N THR A 160 -15.45 -15.09 -4.99
CA THR A 160 -14.76 -13.84 -5.36
C THR A 160 -15.67 -12.64 -5.20
N LYS A 161 -16.94 -12.75 -5.61
CA LYS A 161 -17.95 -11.70 -5.42
C LYS A 161 -18.21 -11.43 -3.93
N MET A 162 -18.41 -12.49 -3.14
CA MET A 162 -18.62 -12.36 -1.69
C MET A 162 -17.41 -11.72 -0.99
N PHE A 163 -16.19 -12.07 -1.41
CA PHE A 163 -14.97 -11.46 -0.91
C PHE A 163 -14.93 -9.95 -1.21
N LEU A 164 -15.22 -9.54 -2.45
CA LEU A 164 -15.26 -8.12 -2.82
C LEU A 164 -16.32 -7.33 -2.04
N GLU A 165 -17.50 -7.93 -1.80
CA GLU A 165 -18.54 -7.34 -0.95
C GLU A 165 -18.05 -7.21 0.51
N ALA A 166 -17.40 -8.23 1.05
CA ALA A 166 -16.82 -8.18 2.40
C ALA A 166 -15.73 -7.11 2.52
N MET A 167 -14.84 -6.98 1.53
CA MET A 167 -13.79 -5.96 1.51
C MET A 167 -14.37 -4.54 1.50
N HIS A 168 -15.54 -4.32 0.88
CA HIS A 168 -16.20 -3.01 0.95
C HIS A 168 -16.58 -2.61 2.39
N TYR A 169 -17.03 -3.55 3.21
CA TYR A 169 -17.34 -3.30 4.63
C TYR A 169 -16.09 -3.22 5.52
N LYS A 170 -14.96 -3.74 5.04
CA LYS A 170 -13.66 -3.74 5.75
C LYS A 170 -12.74 -2.60 5.32
N ARG A 171 -13.22 -1.65 4.50
CA ARG A 171 -12.40 -0.55 3.96
C ARG A 171 -11.80 0.37 5.04
N ASP A 172 -12.43 0.42 6.21
CA ASP A 172 -12.04 1.27 7.34
C ASP A 172 -11.05 0.55 8.29
N LEU A 173 -10.75 -0.73 8.04
CA LEU A 173 -9.69 -1.47 8.74
C LEU A 173 -8.31 -1.00 8.29
N SER A 174 -7.28 -1.32 9.08
CA SER A 174 -5.88 -1.05 8.71
C SER A 174 -5.51 -1.75 7.39
N ILE A 175 -4.51 -1.22 6.68
CA ILE A 175 -4.07 -1.82 5.41
C ILE A 175 -3.49 -3.22 5.65
N GLU A 176 -2.89 -3.45 6.82
CA GLU A 176 -2.38 -4.74 7.27
C GLU A 176 -3.53 -5.76 7.40
N GLU A 177 -4.62 -5.42 8.09
CA GLU A 177 -5.79 -6.30 8.22
C GLU A 177 -6.48 -6.57 6.87
N GLN A 178 -6.54 -5.55 5.99
CA GLN A 178 -7.06 -5.71 4.63
C GLN A 178 -6.18 -6.64 3.79
N SER A 179 -4.86 -6.55 3.95
CA SER A 179 -3.89 -7.43 3.32
C SER A 179 -4.05 -8.87 3.83
N GLU A 180 -4.13 -9.09 5.15
CA GLU A 180 -4.38 -10.40 5.76
C GLU A 180 -5.68 -11.03 5.23
N CYS A 181 -6.77 -10.28 5.19
CA CYS A 181 -8.04 -10.74 4.61
C CYS A 181 -7.89 -11.21 3.15
N THR A 182 -7.05 -10.51 2.37
CA THR A 182 -6.80 -10.83 0.97
C THR A 182 -5.92 -12.08 0.83
N GLN A 183 -4.88 -12.21 1.65
CA GLN A 183 -4.01 -13.39 1.67
C GLN A 183 -4.76 -14.64 2.11
N ASP A 184 -5.59 -14.52 3.16
CA ASP A 184 -6.47 -15.60 3.61
C ASP A 184 -7.43 -16.03 2.50
N PHE A 185 -8.02 -15.07 1.77
CA PHE A 185 -8.86 -15.38 0.63
C PHE A 185 -8.10 -16.17 -0.45
N TYR A 186 -6.89 -15.75 -0.82
CA TYR A 186 -6.08 -16.46 -1.80
C TYR A 186 -5.78 -17.90 -1.36
N GLN A 187 -5.34 -18.08 -0.12
CA GLN A 187 -5.00 -19.39 0.42
C GLN A 187 -6.23 -20.31 0.46
N ASN A 188 -7.36 -19.80 0.96
CA ASN A 188 -8.60 -20.55 1.08
C ASN A 188 -9.15 -20.99 -0.28
N VAL A 189 -9.13 -20.12 -1.30
CA VAL A 189 -9.62 -20.46 -2.64
C VAL A 189 -8.71 -21.50 -3.31
N ALA A 190 -7.38 -21.33 -3.21
CA ALA A 190 -6.42 -22.26 -3.78
C ALA A 190 -6.56 -23.66 -3.15
N GLU A 191 -6.62 -23.74 -1.83
CA GLU A 191 -6.80 -25.00 -1.10
C GLU A 191 -8.13 -25.67 -1.46
N ARG A 192 -9.22 -24.90 -1.56
CA ARG A 192 -10.54 -25.44 -1.89
C ARG A 192 -10.61 -26.00 -3.31
N MET A 193 -9.90 -25.40 -4.25
CA MET A 193 -9.80 -25.89 -5.62
C MET A 193 -9.04 -27.23 -5.71
N GLN A 194 -8.02 -27.41 -4.88
CA GLN A 194 -7.27 -28.67 -4.81
C GLN A 194 -8.07 -29.77 -4.10
N THR A 195 -8.65 -29.46 -2.94
CA THR A 195 -9.35 -30.44 -2.09
C THR A 195 -10.71 -30.88 -2.66
N ARG A 196 -11.56 -29.93 -3.07
CA ARG A 196 -12.92 -30.20 -3.55
C ARG A 196 -13.04 -30.22 -5.07
N GLY A 197 -12.30 -29.34 -5.74
CA GLY A 197 -12.39 -29.16 -7.20
C GLY A 197 -11.58 -30.18 -8.01
N LYS A 198 -10.63 -30.89 -7.39
CA LYS A 198 -9.66 -31.78 -8.06
C LYS A 198 -9.03 -31.13 -9.30
N VAL A 199 -8.80 -29.81 -9.22
CA VAL A 199 -8.23 -29.03 -10.33
C VAL A 199 -6.72 -29.29 -10.39
N PRO A 200 -6.14 -29.60 -11.57
CA PRO A 200 -4.71 -29.78 -11.71
C PRO A 200 -3.91 -28.54 -11.29
N PRO A 201 -2.74 -28.67 -10.64
CA PRO A 201 -1.96 -27.53 -10.13
C PRO A 201 -1.68 -26.44 -11.17
N GLU A 202 -1.33 -26.80 -12.40
CA GLU A 202 -1.10 -25.84 -13.50
C GLU A 202 -2.33 -25.00 -13.86
N LYS A 203 -3.53 -25.59 -13.71
CA LYS A 203 -4.79 -24.86 -13.91
C LYS A 203 -5.13 -24.02 -12.70
N VAL A 204 -4.73 -24.43 -11.49
CA VAL A 204 -4.90 -23.65 -10.26
C VAL A 204 -4.17 -22.32 -10.38
N GLU A 205 -2.89 -22.34 -10.78
CA GLU A 205 -2.09 -21.12 -10.97
C GLU A 205 -2.77 -20.14 -11.94
N LYS A 206 -3.20 -20.62 -13.11
CA LYS A 206 -3.91 -19.79 -14.10
C LYS A 206 -5.21 -19.20 -13.59
N ILE A 207 -5.95 -19.93 -12.75
CA ILE A 207 -7.18 -19.42 -12.13
C ILE A 207 -6.83 -18.36 -11.09
N MET A 208 -5.82 -18.60 -10.25
CA MET A 208 -5.38 -17.64 -9.22
C MET A 208 -4.90 -16.33 -9.85
N ASP A 209 -4.21 -16.38 -10.99
CA ASP A 209 -3.85 -15.19 -11.76
C ASP A 209 -5.07 -14.39 -12.22
N GLN A 210 -6.12 -15.08 -12.69
CA GLN A 210 -7.35 -14.42 -13.11
C GLN A 210 -8.13 -13.85 -11.92
N ILE A 211 -8.10 -14.52 -10.77
CA ILE A 211 -8.67 -14.01 -9.53
C ILE A 211 -7.94 -12.75 -9.09
N GLU A 212 -6.60 -12.77 -9.00
CA GLU A 212 -5.80 -11.59 -8.63
C GLU A 212 -6.08 -10.43 -9.60
N LYS A 213 -6.03 -10.67 -10.92
CA LYS A 213 -6.35 -9.67 -11.95
C LYS A 213 -7.71 -9.04 -11.68
N HIS A 214 -8.72 -9.86 -11.42
CA HIS A 214 -10.08 -9.39 -11.19
C HIS A 214 -10.22 -8.57 -9.91
N ILE A 215 -9.76 -9.10 -8.77
CA ILE A 215 -9.94 -8.43 -7.48
C ILE A 215 -9.08 -7.18 -7.36
N MET A 216 -7.81 -7.24 -7.78
CA MET A 216 -6.89 -6.11 -7.65
C MET A 216 -7.29 -4.97 -8.59
N THR A 217 -7.81 -5.25 -9.78
CA THR A 217 -8.37 -4.20 -10.64
C THR A 217 -9.53 -3.44 -9.97
N ARG A 218 -10.34 -4.13 -9.15
CA ARG A 218 -11.48 -3.52 -8.45
C ARG A 218 -11.08 -2.82 -7.15
N LEU A 219 -10.12 -3.40 -6.43
CA LEU A 219 -9.66 -2.92 -5.12
C LEU A 219 -8.59 -1.82 -5.23
N TYR A 220 -7.87 -1.72 -6.35
CA TYR A 220 -6.71 -0.82 -6.53
C TYR A 220 -6.95 0.60 -5.99
N LYS A 221 -8.07 1.23 -6.36
CA LYS A 221 -8.43 2.60 -5.93
C LYS A 221 -8.68 2.79 -4.42
N PHE A 222 -8.70 1.70 -3.66
CA PHE A 222 -8.93 1.69 -2.21
C PHE A 222 -7.70 1.21 -1.44
N VAL A 223 -6.89 0.32 -2.03
CA VAL A 223 -5.77 -0.35 -1.33
C VAL A 223 -4.39 0.11 -1.80
N PHE A 224 -4.29 0.82 -2.92
CA PHE A 224 -3.02 1.36 -3.40
C PHE A 224 -2.81 2.78 -2.87
N CYS A 225 -1.70 2.99 -2.14
CA CYS A 225 -1.35 4.26 -1.50
C CYS A 225 -2.53 4.88 -0.72
N PRO A 226 -3.11 4.16 0.26
CA PRO A 226 -4.26 4.66 1.02
C PRO A 226 -3.87 5.85 1.90
N GLU A 227 -4.80 6.80 2.07
CA GLU A 227 -4.58 8.02 2.89
C GLU A 227 -4.30 7.72 4.38
N THR A 228 -4.60 6.50 4.82
CA THR A 228 -4.39 6.04 6.20
C THR A 228 -2.96 5.58 6.48
N THR A 229 -2.10 5.44 5.46
CA THR A 229 -0.70 5.02 5.60
C THR A 229 0.27 6.18 5.39
N ASP A 230 1.56 5.93 5.54
CA ASP A 230 2.63 6.88 5.22
C ASP A 230 3.24 6.64 3.83
N ASP A 231 2.55 5.90 2.95
CA ASP A 231 3.04 5.53 1.61
C ASP A 231 3.37 6.79 0.78
N GLU A 232 2.44 7.73 0.65
CA GLU A 232 2.68 8.97 -0.10
C GLU A 232 3.87 9.78 0.47
N LYS A 233 4.03 9.78 1.80
CA LYS A 233 5.16 10.47 2.44
C LYS A 233 6.48 9.78 2.09
N LYS A 234 6.51 8.45 2.09
CA LYS A 234 7.68 7.65 1.70
C LYS A 234 8.00 7.83 0.21
N ASP A 235 6.99 7.83 -0.65
CA ASP A 235 7.12 8.06 -2.09
C ASP A 235 7.72 9.43 -2.38
N LEU A 236 7.21 10.49 -1.75
CA LEU A 236 7.78 11.83 -1.88
C LEU A 236 9.20 11.93 -1.32
N ALA A 237 9.50 11.23 -0.23
CA ALA A 237 10.83 11.20 0.36
C ALA A 237 11.85 10.51 -0.56
N ILE A 238 11.52 9.33 -1.10
CA ILE A 238 12.41 8.61 -2.00
C ILE A 238 12.57 9.34 -3.33
N GLN A 239 11.50 9.92 -3.88
CA GLN A 239 11.56 10.72 -5.11
C GLN A 239 12.48 11.94 -4.96
N LYS A 240 12.39 12.66 -3.82
CA LYS A 240 13.30 13.77 -3.50
C LYS A 240 14.74 13.29 -3.33
N ARG A 241 14.93 12.14 -2.67
CA ARG A 241 16.25 11.55 -2.47
C ARG A 241 16.92 11.18 -3.80
N ILE A 242 16.21 10.51 -4.70
CA ILE A 242 16.72 10.15 -6.03
C ILE A 242 17.05 11.41 -6.83
N ARG A 243 16.15 12.41 -6.83
CA ARG A 243 16.39 13.69 -7.51
C ARG A 243 17.64 14.42 -7.02
N ALA A 244 17.94 14.36 -5.71
CA ALA A 244 19.15 14.94 -5.13
C ALA A 244 20.44 14.21 -5.52
N LEU A 245 20.34 13.00 -6.08
CA LEU A 245 21.45 12.16 -6.53
C LEU A 245 21.66 12.23 -8.05
N HIS A 246 21.10 13.24 -8.74
CA HIS A 246 21.23 13.41 -10.19
C HIS A 246 22.69 13.48 -10.71
N TRP A 247 23.64 13.77 -9.83
CA TRP A 247 25.07 13.90 -10.13
C TRP A 247 25.82 12.56 -10.12
N VAL A 248 25.20 11.47 -9.66
CA VAL A 248 25.82 10.13 -9.62
C VAL A 248 26.03 9.61 -11.04
N THR A 249 27.25 9.14 -11.33
CA THR A 249 27.62 8.59 -12.63
C THR A 249 27.74 7.05 -12.59
N PRO A 250 27.63 6.35 -13.73
CA PRO A 250 27.85 4.90 -13.80
C PRO A 250 29.19 4.46 -13.20
N GLN A 251 30.25 5.27 -13.42
CA GLN A 251 31.60 4.98 -12.97
C GLN A 251 31.73 5.00 -11.44
N MET A 252 30.97 5.87 -10.75
CA MET A 252 30.95 5.93 -9.28
C MET A 252 30.35 4.67 -8.65
N LEU A 253 29.40 4.05 -9.35
CA LEU A 253 28.71 2.83 -8.94
C LEU A 253 29.40 1.57 -9.49
N CYS A 254 30.49 1.70 -10.24
CA CYS A 254 31.16 0.59 -10.93
C CYS A 254 30.20 -0.21 -11.84
N VAL A 255 29.28 0.48 -12.52
CA VAL A 255 28.30 -0.15 -13.41
C VAL A 255 29.00 -0.72 -14.65
N PRO A 256 28.86 -2.03 -14.95
CA PRO A 256 29.52 -2.67 -16.08
C PRO A 256 28.69 -2.53 -17.37
N VAL A 257 28.31 -1.30 -17.70
CA VAL A 257 27.50 -0.95 -18.88
C VAL A 257 28.19 0.19 -19.63
N ASN A 258 28.40 0.00 -20.93
CA ASN A 258 28.97 1.04 -21.80
C ASN A 258 27.88 1.62 -22.72
N GLU A 259 27.28 2.74 -22.28
CA GLU A 259 26.23 3.45 -23.02
C GLU A 259 26.72 4.14 -24.30
N GLU A 260 28.03 4.17 -24.59
CA GLU A 260 28.54 4.64 -25.87
C GLU A 260 28.18 3.67 -27.02
N ILE A 261 27.90 2.40 -26.69
CA ILE A 261 27.41 1.41 -27.63
C ILE A 261 25.90 1.65 -27.83
N PRO A 262 25.42 1.97 -29.05
CA PRO A 262 24.02 2.31 -29.29
C PRO A 262 23.04 1.23 -28.82
N GLU A 263 23.35 -0.05 -29.04
CA GLU A 263 22.52 -1.17 -28.61
C GLU A 263 22.38 -1.25 -27.08
N VAL A 264 23.46 -0.94 -26.36
CA VAL A 264 23.46 -0.90 -24.90
C VAL A 264 22.63 0.29 -24.39
N SER A 265 22.78 1.46 -25.01
CA SER A 265 21.96 2.64 -24.70
C SER A 265 20.47 2.34 -24.88
N ASP A 266 20.08 1.68 -25.97
CA ASP A 266 18.70 1.24 -26.21
C ASP A 266 18.18 0.29 -25.12
N MET A 267 19.02 -0.62 -24.62
CA MET A 267 18.64 -1.50 -23.51
C MET A 267 18.44 -0.74 -22.20
N VAL A 268 19.28 0.26 -21.91
CA VAL A 268 19.15 1.13 -20.73
C VAL A 268 17.84 1.92 -20.80
N VAL A 269 17.51 2.51 -21.95
CA VAL A 269 16.25 3.24 -22.15
C VAL A 269 15.04 2.33 -21.97
N LYS A 270 15.08 1.10 -22.49
CA LYS A 270 14.01 0.10 -22.29
C LYS A 270 13.85 -0.28 -20.82
N ALA A 271 14.95 -0.50 -20.11
CA ALA A 271 14.92 -0.80 -18.67
C ALA A 271 14.30 0.35 -17.85
N ILE A 272 14.68 1.60 -18.14
CA ILE A 272 14.07 2.79 -17.52
C ILE A 272 12.58 2.87 -17.84
N THR A 273 12.20 2.61 -19.09
CA THR A 273 10.80 2.64 -19.51
C THR A 273 9.97 1.60 -18.75
N ASP A 274 10.45 0.37 -18.64
CA ASP A 274 9.74 -0.69 -17.92
C ASP A 274 9.59 -0.38 -16.42
N ILE A 275 10.62 0.18 -15.75
CA ILE A 275 10.49 0.49 -14.32
C ILE A 275 9.51 1.65 -14.06
N ILE A 276 9.44 2.64 -14.97
CA ILE A 276 8.45 3.71 -14.92
C ILE A 276 7.05 3.16 -15.21
N GLU A 277 6.92 2.26 -16.20
CA GLU A 277 5.64 1.66 -16.58
C GLU A 277 5.01 0.85 -15.45
N MET A 278 5.79 0.41 -14.47
CA MET A 278 5.32 -0.31 -13.28
C MET A 278 4.18 0.42 -12.56
N ASP A 279 4.25 1.75 -12.41
CA ASP A 279 3.21 2.49 -11.69
C ASP A 279 1.86 2.45 -12.44
N SER A 280 1.89 2.47 -13.77
CA SER A 280 0.71 2.41 -14.63
C SER A 280 -0.11 1.11 -14.51
N LYS A 281 0.45 0.05 -13.91
CA LYS A 281 -0.21 -1.24 -13.75
C LYS A 281 -1.00 -1.29 -12.45
N ARG A 282 -2.23 -1.81 -12.50
CA ARG A 282 -3.06 -2.00 -11.29
C ARG A 282 -2.87 -3.35 -10.62
N VAL A 283 -2.49 -4.37 -11.39
CA VAL A 283 -2.40 -5.76 -10.91
C VAL A 283 -0.97 -6.03 -10.43
N PRO A 284 -0.77 -6.63 -9.24
CA PRO A 284 0.56 -6.94 -8.70
C PRO A 284 1.42 -7.78 -9.66
N ARG A 285 0.86 -8.85 -10.25
CA ARG A 285 1.54 -9.64 -11.29
C ARG A 285 2.05 -8.80 -12.47
N ASP A 286 1.29 -7.81 -12.93
CA ASP A 286 1.70 -6.93 -14.03
C ASP A 286 2.80 -5.95 -13.60
N LYS A 287 2.77 -5.46 -12.34
CA LYS A 287 3.87 -4.68 -11.75
C LYS A 287 5.16 -5.51 -11.69
N LEU A 288 5.08 -6.76 -11.22
CA LEU A 288 6.22 -7.70 -11.19
C LEU A 288 6.75 -8.02 -12.60
N ALA A 289 5.87 -8.10 -13.59
CA ALA A 289 6.27 -8.29 -14.97
C ALA A 289 7.11 -7.11 -15.49
N CYS A 290 6.79 -5.87 -15.10
CA CYS A 290 7.59 -4.69 -15.43
C CYS A 290 9.00 -4.77 -14.81
N ILE A 291 9.11 -5.12 -13.52
CA ILE A 291 10.40 -5.33 -12.84
C ILE A 291 11.23 -6.42 -13.55
N THR A 292 10.57 -7.51 -13.96
CA THR A 292 11.21 -8.62 -14.66
C THR A 292 11.72 -8.21 -16.04
N ARG A 293 10.94 -7.45 -16.81
CA ARG A 293 11.36 -6.94 -18.13
C ARG A 293 12.52 -5.95 -18.00
N CYS A 294 12.42 -5.00 -17.07
CA CYS A 294 13.52 -4.09 -16.72
C CYS A 294 14.81 -4.86 -16.41
N SER A 295 14.73 -5.87 -15.54
CA SER A 295 15.87 -6.70 -15.17
C SER A 295 16.46 -7.45 -16.38
N LYS A 296 15.62 -7.98 -17.28
CA LYS A 296 16.09 -8.63 -18.53
C LYS A 296 16.82 -7.67 -19.46
N HIS A 297 16.35 -6.43 -19.58
CA HIS A 297 17.05 -5.40 -20.35
C HIS A 297 18.40 -5.04 -19.71
N ILE A 298 18.46 -4.96 -18.38
CA ILE A 298 19.73 -4.81 -17.63
C ILE A 298 20.69 -5.96 -17.95
N PHE A 299 20.25 -7.21 -17.85
CA PHE A 299 21.09 -8.38 -18.16
C PHE A 299 21.62 -8.35 -19.60
N ASN A 300 20.80 -7.93 -20.56
CA ASN A 300 21.22 -7.79 -21.95
C ASN A 300 22.26 -6.67 -22.12
N ALA A 301 22.05 -5.51 -21.50
CA ALA A 301 22.99 -4.38 -21.53
C ALA A 301 24.38 -4.78 -21.00
N ILE A 302 24.42 -5.49 -19.87
CA ILE A 302 25.66 -5.99 -19.27
C ILE A 302 26.31 -7.04 -20.17
N LYS A 303 25.53 -7.99 -20.69
CA LYS A 303 26.03 -9.05 -21.58
C LYS A 303 26.68 -8.49 -22.85
N ILE A 304 26.08 -7.46 -23.46
CA ILE A 304 26.64 -6.80 -24.66
C ILE A 304 27.92 -6.04 -24.30
N THR A 305 27.98 -5.42 -23.11
CA THR A 305 29.15 -4.64 -22.68
C THR A 305 30.35 -5.53 -22.31
N LYS A 306 30.11 -6.60 -21.54
CA LYS A 306 31.18 -7.47 -21.01
C LYS A 306 31.47 -8.70 -21.86
N ASN A 307 30.59 -9.05 -22.80
CA ASN A 307 30.60 -10.32 -23.55
C ASN A 307 30.52 -11.58 -22.68
N GLU A 308 30.03 -11.46 -21.44
CA GLU A 308 29.85 -12.56 -20.50
C GLU A 308 28.51 -12.43 -19.75
N PRO A 309 27.97 -13.52 -19.17
CA PRO A 309 26.79 -13.44 -18.32
C PRO A 309 27.04 -12.55 -17.10
N ALA A 310 26.07 -11.71 -16.74
CA ALA A 310 26.18 -10.85 -15.57
C ALA A 310 26.12 -11.64 -14.27
N SER A 311 26.97 -11.27 -13.32
CA SER A 311 26.91 -11.70 -11.92
C SER A 311 25.94 -10.83 -11.10
N ALA A 312 25.68 -11.20 -9.84
CA ALA A 312 24.90 -10.35 -8.93
C ALA A 312 25.60 -9.01 -8.64
N ASP A 313 26.94 -9.01 -8.59
CA ASP A 313 27.76 -7.82 -8.37
C ASP A 313 27.73 -6.87 -9.58
N ASP A 314 27.45 -7.40 -10.78
CA ASP A 314 27.21 -6.60 -11.98
C ASP A 314 25.77 -6.05 -12.02
N PHE A 315 24.81 -6.86 -11.61
CA PHE A 315 23.38 -6.55 -11.73
C PHE A 315 22.94 -5.44 -10.77
N LEU A 316 23.25 -5.55 -9.48
CA LEU A 316 22.71 -4.64 -8.47
C LEU A 316 23.12 -3.17 -8.69
N PRO A 317 24.40 -2.84 -8.97
CA PRO A 317 24.78 -1.46 -9.27
C PRO A 317 24.10 -0.92 -10.53
N THR A 318 23.89 -1.78 -11.54
CA THR A 318 23.19 -1.41 -12.76
C THR A 318 21.71 -1.11 -12.48
N LEU A 319 21.04 -1.93 -11.67
CA LEU A 319 19.66 -1.67 -11.26
C LEU A 319 19.54 -0.36 -10.46
N ILE A 320 20.45 -0.11 -9.52
CA ILE A 320 20.52 1.16 -8.78
C ILE A 320 20.65 2.33 -9.75
N TYR A 321 21.54 2.22 -10.74
CA TYR A 321 21.72 3.23 -11.78
C TYR A 321 20.44 3.48 -12.59
N ILE A 322 19.74 2.42 -13.02
CA ILE A 322 18.46 2.53 -13.73
C ILE A 322 17.41 3.24 -12.86
N VAL A 323 17.28 2.89 -11.58
CA VAL A 323 16.35 3.54 -10.64
C VAL A 323 16.71 5.01 -10.43
N LEU A 324 18.00 5.35 -10.31
CA LEU A 324 18.45 6.74 -10.18
C LEU A 324 18.12 7.58 -11.43
N LYS A 325 18.21 6.98 -12.62
CA LYS A 325 17.90 7.65 -13.89
C LYS A 325 16.40 7.75 -14.15
N GLY A 326 15.64 6.73 -13.80
CA GLY A 326 14.19 6.69 -14.00
C GLY A 326 13.41 7.51 -12.99
N ASN A 327 13.85 7.52 -11.72
CA ASN A 327 13.10 8.06 -10.59
C ASN A 327 11.61 7.62 -10.61
N PRO A 328 11.37 6.29 -10.69
CA PRO A 328 10.03 5.72 -10.88
C PRO A 328 9.09 6.01 -9.71
#